data_AF-A0A822FU87-F1
#
_entry.id   AF-A0A822FU87-F1
#
_cell.length_a   1.000
_cell.length_b   1.000
_cell.length_c   1.000
_cell.angle_alpha   90.00
_cell.angle_beta   90.00
_cell.angle_gamma   90.00
#
_symmetry.space_group_name_H-M   'P 1'
#
loop_
_entity.id
_entity.type
_entity.pdbx_description
1 polymer ?
#
loop_
_entity_poly.entity_id
_entity_poly.type
_entity_poly.pdbx_seq_one_letter_code
_entity_poly.pdbx_strand_id
1 'polypeptide(L)'
;LRIFGDEQHLTVSLRSRDRNKPINILTGIDCWLNNLMCNVPELAVCYYVDGIVQSYEINKTEDIPYPNATTEGHIYWLFKGSDDDIVALYDLTSLCETDCDD
;
A
#
# COMPACT_ATOMS: atom_id res chain seq x y z
N LEU A 1 -12.30 6.21 -2.13
CA LEU A 1 -11.42 5.84 -3.26
C LEU A 1 -11.85 6.63 -4.49
N ARG A 2 -10.93 7.27 -5.24
CA ARG A 2 -11.26 7.86 -6.54
C ARG A 2 -10.91 6.83 -7.61
N ILE A 3 -11.90 6.30 -8.31
CA ILE A 3 -11.77 5.21 -9.28
C ILE A 3 -12.04 5.74 -10.68
N PHE A 4 -11.20 5.35 -11.63
CA PHE A 4 -11.27 5.71 -13.04
C PHE A 4 -11.07 4.46 -13.90
N GLY A 5 -11.41 4.51 -15.18
CA GLY A 5 -11.15 3.43 -16.13
C GLY A 5 -11.34 3.89 -17.57
N ASP A 6 -10.62 3.26 -18.48
CA ASP A 6 -10.70 3.46 -19.93
C ASP A 6 -10.46 2.13 -20.67
N GLU A 7 -10.20 2.19 -21.98
CA GLU A 7 -9.94 0.99 -22.81
C GLU A 7 -8.61 0.28 -22.49
N GLN A 8 -7.62 1.00 -21.93
CA GLN A 8 -6.31 0.43 -21.55
C GLN A 8 -6.30 -0.05 -20.09
N HIS A 9 -7.03 0.63 -19.21
CA HIS A 9 -7.04 0.40 -17.78
C HIS A 9 -8.48 0.15 -17.32
N LEU A 10 -8.83 -1.12 -17.08
CA LEU A 10 -10.17 -1.52 -16.66
C LEU A 10 -10.66 -0.74 -15.43
N THR A 11 -9.80 -0.62 -14.42
CA THR A 11 -10.11 0.08 -13.17
C THR A 11 -8.81 0.50 -12.47
N VAL A 12 -8.62 1.80 -12.29
CA VAL A 12 -7.46 2.42 -11.63
C VAL A 12 -7.94 3.30 -10.49
N SER A 13 -7.33 3.17 -9.32
CA SER A 13 -7.50 4.15 -8.24
C SER A 13 -6.48 5.28 -8.35
N LEU A 14 -6.86 6.50 -7.96
CA LEU A 14 -5.99 7.67 -8.03
C LEU A 14 -5.59 8.17 -6.63
N ARG A 15 -4.28 8.38 -6.43
CA ARG A 15 -3.71 9.02 -5.24
C ARG A 15 -2.87 10.22 -5.67
N SER A 16 -3.19 11.41 -5.16
CA SER A 16 -2.33 12.58 -5.31
C SER A 16 -1.26 12.61 -4.21
N ARG A 17 -0.05 13.01 -4.56
CA ARG A 17 1.09 13.03 -3.65
C ARG A 17 1.99 14.23 -3.89
N ASP A 18 2.40 14.90 -2.80
CA ASP A 18 3.44 15.91 -2.83
C ASP A 18 4.80 15.25 -3.10
N ARG A 19 5.49 15.69 -4.16
CA ARG A 19 6.80 15.16 -4.56
C ARG A 19 7.90 15.47 -3.54
N ASN A 20 7.76 16.55 -2.77
CA ASN A 20 8.77 17.00 -1.81
C ASN A 20 8.69 16.26 -0.47
N LYS A 21 7.65 15.42 -0.26
CA LYS A 21 7.46 14.68 0.99
C LYS A 21 7.87 13.21 0.85
N PRO A 22 8.61 12.63 1.81
CA PRO A 22 8.96 11.22 1.79
C PRO A 22 7.72 10.31 1.79
N ILE A 23 7.85 9.09 1.24
CA ILE A 23 6.77 8.09 1.28
C ILE A 23 6.65 7.58 2.70
N ASN A 24 5.46 7.73 3.29
CA ASN A 24 5.12 6.98 4.49
C ASN A 24 4.65 5.58 4.06
N ILE A 25 5.26 4.52 4.62
CA ILE A 25 4.91 3.11 4.36
C ILE A 25 3.42 2.86 4.56
N LEU A 26 2.80 3.53 5.53
CA LEU A 26 1.37 3.42 5.84
C LEU A 26 0.49 3.94 4.74
N THR A 27 0.95 4.98 4.04
CA THR A 27 0.25 5.44 2.84
C THR A 27 0.27 4.37 1.76
N GLY A 28 1.36 3.60 1.63
CA GLY A 28 1.43 2.45 0.73
C GLY A 28 0.44 1.34 1.12
N ILE A 29 0.46 0.93 2.39
CA ILE A 29 -0.42 -0.11 2.94
C ILE A 29 -1.90 0.31 2.81
N ASP A 30 -2.24 1.56 3.15
CA ASP A 30 -3.61 2.09 3.01
C ASP A 30 -4.09 2.04 1.56
N CYS A 31 -3.24 2.42 0.60
CA CYS A 31 -3.61 2.36 -0.81
C CYS A 31 -3.82 0.92 -1.27
N TRP A 32 -2.92 0.02 -0.86
CA TRP A 32 -3.01 -1.40 -1.17
C TRP A 32 -4.28 -2.03 -0.62
N LEU A 33 -4.56 -1.88 0.69
CA LEU A 33 -5.75 -2.44 1.33
C LEU A 33 -7.04 -1.92 0.71
N ASN A 34 -7.12 -0.61 0.42
CA ASN A 34 -8.30 -0.05 -0.23
C ASN A 34 -8.51 -0.62 -1.64
N ASN A 35 -7.43 -0.78 -2.41
CA ASN A 35 -7.52 -1.38 -3.74
C ASN A 35 -7.91 -2.86 -3.66
N LEU A 36 -7.31 -3.62 -2.73
CA LEU A 36 -7.61 -5.04 -2.52
C LEU A 36 -9.08 -5.25 -2.14
N MET A 37 -9.60 -4.49 -1.16
CA MET A 37 -10.99 -4.59 -0.72
C MET A 37 -11.99 -4.22 -1.82
N CYS A 38 -11.62 -3.32 -2.72
CA CYS A 38 -12.47 -2.87 -3.83
C CYS A 38 -12.21 -3.63 -5.14
N ASN A 39 -11.35 -4.66 -5.13
CA ASN A 39 -10.92 -5.39 -6.31
C ASN A 39 -10.41 -4.49 -7.44
N VAL A 40 -9.65 -3.45 -7.09
CA VAL A 40 -9.03 -2.51 -8.03
C VAL A 40 -7.62 -3.01 -8.37
N PRO A 41 -7.32 -3.33 -9.64
CA PRO A 41 -6.05 -3.95 -10.03
C PRO A 41 -4.87 -2.97 -10.08
N GLU A 42 -5.12 -1.66 -10.17
CA GLU A 42 -4.08 -0.67 -10.44
C GLU A 42 -4.23 0.62 -9.60
N LEU A 43 -3.10 1.22 -9.22
CA LEU A 43 -2.99 2.49 -8.52
C LEU A 43 -2.19 3.49 -9.36
N ALA A 44 -2.82 4.59 -9.76
CA ALA A 44 -2.15 5.77 -10.30
C ALA A 44 -1.73 6.71 -9.16
N VAL A 45 -0.43 6.94 -9.02
CA VAL A 45 0.15 7.93 -8.11
C VAL A 45 0.51 9.19 -8.90
N CYS A 46 -0.22 10.28 -8.68
CA CYS A 46 0.05 11.57 -9.30
C CYS A 46 0.89 12.45 -8.38
N TYR A 47 2.09 12.78 -8.83
CA TYR A 47 3.03 13.63 -8.12
C TYR A 47 2.79 15.09 -8.45
N TYR A 48 2.62 15.93 -7.42
CA TYR A 48 2.46 17.38 -7.57
C TYR A 48 3.54 18.15 -6.79
N VAL A 49 3.79 19.37 -7.24
CA VAL A 49 4.58 20.40 -6.54
C VAL A 49 3.77 21.68 -6.62
N ASP A 50 3.55 22.34 -5.49
CA ASP A 50 2.79 23.61 -5.39
C ASP A 50 1.43 23.59 -6.11
N GLY A 51 0.71 22.46 -5.99
CA GLY A 51 -0.60 22.26 -6.61
C GLY A 51 -0.58 21.93 -8.10
N ILE A 52 0.59 21.90 -8.75
CA ILE A 52 0.75 21.55 -10.16
C ILE A 52 1.19 20.10 -10.29
N VAL A 53 0.46 19.31 -11.08
CA VAL A 53 0.82 17.93 -11.40
C VAL A 53 2.09 17.91 -12.26
N GLN A 54 3.08 17.14 -11.83
CA GLN A 54 4.39 17.02 -12.48
C GLN A 54 4.50 15.72 -13.28
N SER A 55 4.01 14.61 -12.71
CA SER A 55 4.05 13.30 -13.35
C SER A 55 3.05 12.35 -12.69
N TYR A 56 2.82 11.20 -13.33
CA TYR A 56 2.08 10.10 -12.73
C TYR A 56 2.80 8.77 -12.98
N GLU A 57 2.52 7.78 -12.14
CA GLU A 57 3.03 6.43 -12.22
C GLU A 57 1.88 5.46 -11.93
N ILE A 58 1.77 4.39 -12.72
CA ILE A 58 0.78 3.34 -12.51
C ILE A 58 1.50 2.13 -11.90
N ASN A 59 1.02 1.69 -10.75
CA ASN A 59 1.51 0.50 -10.06
C ASN A 59 0.39 -0.53 -10.02
N LYS A 60 0.70 -1.80 -10.24
CA LYS A 60 -0.29 -2.85 -9.99
C LYS A 60 -0.50 -3.01 -8.50
N THR A 61 -1.73 -3.27 -8.09
CA THR A 61 -2.09 -3.47 -6.68
C THR A 61 -1.27 -4.60 -6.05
N GLU A 62 -0.99 -5.68 -6.78
CA GLU A 62 -0.15 -6.79 -6.32
C GLU A 62 1.31 -6.39 -6.01
N ASP A 63 1.81 -5.33 -6.65
CA ASP A 63 3.20 -4.87 -6.52
C ASP A 63 3.36 -3.72 -5.49
N ILE A 64 2.26 -3.17 -4.97
CA ILE A 64 2.29 -2.09 -3.97
C ILE A 64 2.93 -2.51 -2.62
N PRO A 65 2.62 -3.67 -2.03
CA PRO A 65 3.23 -4.04 -0.77
C PRO A 65 4.74 -4.24 -0.94
N TYR A 66 5.51 -3.79 0.03
CA TYR A 66 6.95 -4.04 0.05
C TYR A 66 7.19 -5.56 0.05
N PRO A 67 8.17 -6.10 -0.70
CA PRO A 67 8.34 -7.54 -0.92
C PRO A 67 8.51 -8.39 0.36
N ASN A 68 8.78 -7.75 1.51
CA ASN A 68 8.92 -8.41 2.82
C ASN A 68 7.69 -8.26 3.73
N ALA A 69 6.61 -7.60 3.28
CA ALA A 69 5.43 -7.30 4.10
C ALA A 69 4.20 -8.16 3.73
N THR A 70 4.28 -8.93 2.64
CA THR A 70 3.14 -9.71 2.11
C THR A 70 3.59 -11.01 1.46
N THR A 71 4.53 -11.72 2.09
CA THR A 71 4.79 -13.11 1.71
C THR A 71 3.62 -14.00 2.14
N GLU A 72 3.14 -14.87 1.25
CA GLU A 72 2.04 -15.81 1.55
C GLU A 72 2.45 -16.77 2.68
N GLY A 73 1.59 -16.97 3.68
CA GLY A 73 1.88 -17.81 4.85
C GLY A 73 2.48 -17.08 6.07
N HIS A 74 2.71 -15.78 5.97
CA HIS A 74 3.28 -14.96 7.04
C HIS A 74 2.20 -14.27 7.89
N ILE A 75 2.54 -13.93 9.14
CA ILE A 75 1.63 -13.28 10.09
C ILE A 75 2.17 -11.90 10.42
N TYR A 76 1.34 -10.87 10.23
CA TYR A 76 1.72 -9.49 10.49
C TYR A 76 0.78 -8.82 11.49
N TRP A 77 1.32 -7.98 12.35
CA TRP A 77 0.57 -7.14 13.28
C TRP A 77 0.78 -5.66 12.97
N LEU A 78 -0.32 -4.93 12.82
CA LEU A 78 -0.33 -3.47 12.69
C LEU A 78 -0.69 -2.88 14.05
N PHE A 79 0.19 -2.06 14.62
CA PHE A 79 -0.05 -1.38 15.88
C PHE A 79 0.05 0.13 15.71
N LYS A 80 -0.92 0.87 16.25
CA LYS A 80 -0.90 2.33 16.32
C LYS A 80 -1.08 2.74 17.78
N GLY A 81 -0.09 3.44 18.33
CA GLY A 81 -0.21 4.05 19.65
C GLY A 81 -1.29 5.13 19.66
N SER A 82 -1.92 5.38 20.81
CA SER A 82 -3.03 6.33 20.93
C SER A 82 -2.65 7.77 20.51
N ASP A 83 -1.38 8.14 20.65
CA ASP A 83 -0.84 9.46 20.33
C ASP A 83 0.15 9.45 19.16
N ASP A 84 0.35 8.31 18.50
CA ASP A 84 1.30 8.19 17.40
C ASP A 84 0.61 8.49 16.07
N ASP A 85 1.23 9.31 15.21
CA ASP A 85 0.81 9.46 13.81
C ASP A 85 1.33 8.33 12.90
N ILE A 86 2.05 7.38 13.49
CA ILE A 86 2.64 6.23 12.82
C ILE A 86 1.99 4.93 13.32
N VAL A 87 1.77 4.01 12.40
CA VAL A 87 1.43 2.61 12.64
C VAL A 87 2.72 1.83 12.38
N ALA A 88 3.08 0.93 13.29
CA ALA A 88 4.19 0.01 13.11
C ALA A 88 3.66 -1.32 12.54
N LEU A 89 4.37 -1.86 11.55
CA LEU A 89 4.15 -3.21 11.03
C LEU A 89 5.17 -4.14 11.69
N TYR A 90 4.68 -5.14 12.43
CA TYR A 90 5.49 -6.18 13.05
C TYR A 90 5.30 -7.47 12.28
N ASP A 91 6.40 -8.06 11.80
CA ASP A 91 6.41 -9.42 11.28
C ASP A 91 6.49 -10.39 12.46
N LEU A 92 5.46 -11.23 12.60
CA LEU A 92 5.33 -12.23 13.65
C LEU A 92 5.52 -13.66 13.11
N THR A 93 5.99 -13.82 11.88
CA THR A 93 6.12 -15.14 11.22
C THR A 93 6.96 -16.11 12.05
N SER A 94 8.04 -15.61 12.67
CA SER A 94 8.92 -16.42 13.54
C SER A 94 8.25 -16.93 14.82
N LEU A 95 7.08 -16.41 15.22
CA LEU A 95 6.32 -16.94 16.37
C LEU A 95 5.53 -18.21 16.03
N CYS A 96 5.38 -18.55 14.74
CA CYS A 96 4.73 -19.78 14.29
C CYS A 96 5.72 -20.91 13.95
N GLU A 97 7.03 -20.65 13.97
CA GLU A 97 8.05 -21.68 13.69
C GLU A 97 8.24 -22.69 14.83
N THR A 98 7.50 -22.57 15.94
CA THR A 98 7.71 -23.39 17.15
C THR A 98 6.93 -24.70 17.27
N ASP A 99 6.00 -25.06 16.38
CA ASP A 99 5.17 -26.26 16.58
C ASP A 99 5.12 -27.25 15.38
N CYS A 100 6.25 -27.47 14.70
CA CYS A 100 6.36 -28.50 13.65
C CYS A 100 7.60 -29.39 13.83
N ASP A 101 7.87 -29.87 15.05
CA ASP A 101 8.75 -31.02 15.29
C ASP A 101 7.95 -32.11 16.02
N ASP A 102 7.37 -33.05 15.26
CA ASP A 102 6.99 -34.41 15.71
C ASP A 102 6.99 -35.39 14.52
#